data_AF-A0A7X8KX28-F1
#
_entry.id   AF-A0A7X8KX28-F1
#
_cell.length_a   1.000
_cell.length_b   1.000
_cell.length_c   1.000
_cell.angle_alpha   90.00
_cell.angle_beta   90.00
_cell.angle_gamma   90.00
#
_symmetry.space_group_name_H-M   'P 1'
#
loop_
_entity.id
_entity.type
_entity.pdbx_description
1 polymer ?
#
loop_
_entity_poly.entity_id
_entity_poly.type
_entity_poly.pdbx_seq_one_letter_code
_entity_poly.pdbx_strand_id
1 'polypeptide(L)'
;DKIIECIKSYAAGKADLIIIIGGSGGGHRYEKTLGKDYTHSALDLILKEKYSSEVYGKNGHMWSKLTCGKLGETLVINVPGPYDEACAVIKAFCRAYKADKDDLEGMNRSMMKALIGQYGNQEPDRIIQED
;
A
#
# COMPACT_ATOMS: atom_id res chain seq x y z
N ASP A 1 0.05 -15.25 -9.30
CA ASP A 1 0.06 -14.75 -10.69
C ASP A 1 -1.01 -13.75 -11.07
N LYS A 2 -2.32 -14.02 -10.95
CA LYS A 2 -3.37 -13.11 -11.49
C LYS A 2 -3.25 -11.61 -11.15
N ILE A 3 -2.85 -11.26 -9.92
CA ILE A 3 -2.63 -9.85 -9.53
C ILE A 3 -1.51 -9.22 -10.39
N ILE A 4 -0.38 -9.92 -10.50
CA ILE A 4 0.79 -9.48 -11.28
C ILE A 4 0.44 -9.34 -12.76
N GLU A 5 -0.24 -10.34 -13.33
CA GLU A 5 -0.65 -10.34 -14.73
C GLU A 5 -1.57 -9.15 -15.05
N CYS A 6 -2.52 -8.86 -14.16
CA CYS A 6 -3.40 -7.72 -14.28
C CYS A 6 -2.63 -6.39 -14.25
N ILE A 7 -1.75 -6.19 -13.26
CA ILE A 7 -0.95 -4.96 -13.18
C ILE A 7 -0.09 -4.77 -14.44
N LYS A 8 0.57 -5.83 -14.90
CA LYS A 8 1.41 -5.80 -16.10
C LYS A 8 0.61 -5.52 -17.36
N SER A 9 -0.61 -6.05 -17.51
CA SER A 9 -1.42 -5.82 -18.70
C SER A 9 -1.87 -4.36 -18.79
N TYR A 10 -2.29 -3.75 -17.68
CA TYR A 10 -2.64 -2.33 -17.65
C TYR A 10 -1.42 -1.41 -17.83
N ALA A 11 -0.28 -1.74 -17.24
CA ALA A 11 0.97 -1.00 -17.47
C ALA A 11 1.42 -1.08 -18.93
N ALA A 12 1.34 -2.27 -19.56
CA ALA A 12 1.61 -2.44 -20.99
C ALA A 12 0.61 -1.66 -21.87
N GLY A 13 -0.63 -1.51 -21.40
CA GLY A 13 -1.66 -0.63 -21.96
C GLY A 13 -1.41 0.86 -21.73
N LYS A 14 -0.26 1.25 -21.15
CA LYS A 14 0.14 2.63 -20.84
C LYS A 14 -0.79 3.35 -19.86
N ALA A 15 -1.30 2.64 -18.86
CA ALA A 15 -1.95 3.30 -17.74
C ALA A 15 -0.95 4.23 -17.02
N ASP A 16 -1.33 5.48 -16.78
CA ASP A 16 -0.47 6.41 -16.03
C ASP A 16 -0.43 6.08 -14.53
N LEU A 17 -1.56 5.58 -13.99
CA LEU A 17 -1.74 5.26 -12.59
C LEU A 17 -2.57 3.98 -12.42
N ILE A 18 -2.08 3.08 -11.56
CA ILE A 18 -2.80 1.90 -11.10
C ILE A 18 -2.95 1.99 -9.59
N ILE A 19 -4.19 1.85 -9.11
CA ILE A 19 -4.53 1.80 -7.68
C ILE A 19 -5.14 0.43 -7.40
N ILE A 20 -4.56 -0.29 -6.44
CA ILE A 20 -5.08 -1.59 -6.00
C ILE A 20 -5.73 -1.44 -4.62
N ILE A 21 -6.95 -1.93 -4.47
CA ILE A 21 -7.71 -1.84 -3.22
C ILE A 21 -7.69 -3.20 -2.51
N GLY A 22 -7.22 -3.23 -1.26
CA GLY A 22 -7.20 -4.42 -0.42
C GLY A 22 -6.03 -5.37 -0.67
N GLY A 23 -6.00 -6.46 0.11
CA GLY A 23 -4.89 -7.42 0.10
C GLY A 23 -3.59 -6.88 0.72
N SER A 24 -3.69 -5.79 1.50
CA SER A 24 -2.56 -5.11 2.14
C SER A 24 -2.23 -5.66 3.53
N GLY A 25 -3.08 -6.48 4.15
CA GLY A 25 -2.89 -6.99 5.51
C GLY A 25 -1.94 -8.19 5.60
N GLY A 26 -1.83 -8.75 6.81
CA GLY A 26 -1.12 -10.01 7.08
C GLY A 26 -1.92 -11.00 7.93
N GLY A 27 -3.25 -10.85 8.01
CA GLY A 27 -4.10 -11.52 9.00
C GLY A 27 -4.09 -13.03 8.94
N HIS A 28 -4.05 -13.59 7.74
CA HIS A 28 -4.02 -15.04 7.57
C HIS A 28 -2.84 -15.74 8.26
N ARG A 29 -1.72 -15.05 8.49
CA ARG A 29 -0.56 -15.60 9.19
C ARG A 29 -0.83 -15.80 10.69
N TYR A 30 -1.76 -15.04 11.25
CA TYR A 30 -2.15 -15.08 12.67
C TYR A 30 -3.44 -15.86 12.87
N GLU A 31 -4.41 -15.72 11.97
CA GLU A 31 -5.71 -16.38 12.06
C GLU A 31 -6.09 -17.01 10.71
N LYS A 32 -6.08 -18.35 10.65
CA LYS A 32 -6.25 -19.10 9.39
C LYS A 32 -7.65 -18.96 8.76
N THR A 33 -8.62 -18.45 9.52
CA THR A 33 -9.99 -18.14 9.07
C THR A 33 -10.05 -16.87 8.23
N LEU A 34 -9.06 -15.98 8.35
CA LEU A 34 -8.98 -14.74 7.58
C LEU A 34 -8.53 -15.00 6.15
N GLY A 35 -8.95 -14.13 5.23
CA GLY A 35 -8.54 -14.17 3.83
C GLY A 35 -7.03 -13.96 3.67
N LYS A 36 -6.45 -14.55 2.62
CA LYS A 36 -5.03 -14.38 2.31
C LYS A 36 -4.79 -13.05 1.59
N ASP A 37 -3.89 -12.25 2.15
CA ASP A 37 -3.43 -10.99 1.56
C ASP A 37 -2.20 -11.21 0.68
N TYR A 38 -2.31 -10.86 -0.62
CA TYR A 38 -1.24 -11.07 -1.59
C TYR A 38 -0.86 -9.82 -2.39
N THR A 39 -1.56 -8.69 -2.22
CA THR A 39 -1.29 -7.47 -3.00
C THR A 39 0.11 -6.96 -2.72
N HIS A 40 0.46 -6.78 -1.45
CA HIS A 40 1.77 -6.27 -1.07
C HIS A 40 2.91 -7.19 -1.55
N SER A 41 2.75 -8.52 -1.44
CA SER A 41 3.73 -9.48 -1.96
C SER A 41 3.86 -9.42 -3.49
N ALA A 42 2.75 -9.23 -4.20
CA ALA A 42 2.77 -9.08 -5.66
C ALA A 42 3.50 -7.81 -6.09
N LEU A 43 3.31 -6.70 -5.38
CA LEU A 43 4.01 -5.44 -5.64
C LEU A 43 5.50 -5.54 -5.35
N ASP A 44 5.89 -6.17 -4.23
CA ASP A 44 7.29 -6.37 -3.87
C ASP A 44 8.07 -7.10 -4.96
N LEU A 45 7.43 -8.07 -5.63
CA LEU A 45 8.04 -8.86 -6.72
C LEU A 45 8.22 -8.10 -8.04
N ILE A 46 7.38 -7.10 -8.34
CA ILE A 46 7.34 -6.50 -9.68
C ILE A 46 7.83 -5.05 -9.72
N LEU A 47 7.76 -4.32 -8.61
CA LEU A 47 8.22 -2.95 -8.54
C LEU A 47 9.68 -2.91 -8.10
N LYS A 48 10.55 -2.42 -8.98
CA LYS A 48 11.99 -2.26 -8.69
C LYS A 48 12.27 -0.97 -7.93
N GLU A 49 11.65 0.13 -8.35
CA GLU A 49 11.69 1.43 -7.67
C GLU A 49 10.39 1.56 -6.87
N LYS A 50 10.48 1.35 -5.56
CA LYS A 50 9.33 1.40 -4.65
C LYS A 50 9.76 1.83 -3.26
N TYR A 51 8.81 2.40 -2.54
CA TYR A 51 8.87 2.62 -1.10
C TYR A 51 7.69 1.92 -0.45
N SER A 52 7.96 1.22 0.64
CA SER A 52 6.95 0.48 1.39
C SER A 52 6.97 0.86 2.85
N SER A 53 5.78 0.95 3.45
CA SER A 53 5.61 1.09 4.88
C SER A 53 4.67 0.02 5.41
N GLU A 54 4.96 -0.47 6.60
CA GLU A 54 4.15 -1.47 7.29
C GLU A 54 3.69 -0.93 8.65
N VAL A 55 2.43 -1.21 9.01
CA VAL A 55 1.86 -0.89 10.32
C VAL A 55 1.40 -2.17 11.01
N TYR A 56 1.82 -2.31 12.27
CA TYR A 56 1.58 -3.49 13.10
C TYR A 56 0.78 -3.15 14.35
N GLY A 57 -0.16 -4.03 14.69
CA GLY A 57 -0.86 -4.01 15.96
C GLY A 57 -0.03 -4.57 17.12
N LYS A 58 -0.53 -4.39 18.35
CA LYS A 58 0.16 -4.78 19.58
C LYS A 58 0.44 -6.27 19.74
N ASN A 59 -0.36 -7.09 19.07
CA ASN A 59 -0.18 -8.53 18.98
C ASN A 59 0.87 -8.94 17.91
N GLY A 60 1.58 -7.98 17.32
CA GLY A 60 2.54 -8.19 16.24
C GLY A 60 1.89 -8.45 14.89
N HIS A 61 0.57 -8.38 14.76
CA HIS A 61 -0.13 -8.61 13.50
C HIS A 61 0.04 -7.40 12.57
N MET A 62 0.58 -7.62 11.37
CA MET A 62 0.60 -6.63 10.30
C MET A 62 -0.83 -6.26 9.88
N TRP A 63 -1.26 -5.05 10.23
CA TRP A 63 -2.56 -4.51 9.83
C TRP A 63 -2.56 -4.12 8.37
N SER A 64 -1.49 -3.48 7.88
CA SER A 64 -1.38 -3.11 6.47
C SER A 64 0.08 -2.87 6.06
N LYS A 65 0.41 -3.24 4.81
CA LYS A 65 1.59 -2.82 4.05
C LYS A 65 1.13 -1.97 2.88
N LEU A 66 1.57 -0.71 2.84
CA LEU A 66 1.33 0.21 1.74
C LEU A 66 2.62 0.38 0.94
N THR A 67 2.50 0.31 -0.37
CA THR A 67 3.60 0.42 -1.33
C THR A 67 3.25 1.50 -2.35
N CYS A 68 4.25 2.34 -2.65
CA CYS A 68 4.20 3.31 -3.74
C CYS A 68 5.44 3.07 -4.62
N GLY A 69 5.26 2.85 -5.92
CA GLY A 69 6.39 2.59 -6.81
C GLY A 69 6.04 2.67 -8.28
N LYS A 70 7.02 2.42 -9.14
CA LYS A 70 6.87 2.50 -10.60
C LYS A 70 7.10 1.17 -11.29
N LEU A 71 6.31 0.94 -12.35
CA LEU A 71 6.50 -0.14 -13.31
C LEU A 71 6.65 0.48 -14.71
N GLY A 72 7.88 0.76 -15.11
CA GLY A 72 8.13 1.65 -16.26
C GLY A 72 7.63 3.07 -15.95
N GLU A 73 6.81 3.63 -16.83
CA GLU A 73 6.21 4.96 -16.63
C GLU A 73 4.93 4.92 -15.78
N THR A 74 4.41 3.74 -15.47
CA THR A 74 3.17 3.59 -14.69
C THR A 74 3.44 3.72 -13.19
N LEU A 75 2.78 4.68 -12.54
CA LEU A 75 2.73 4.76 -11.08
C LEU A 75 1.79 3.69 -10.53
N VAL A 76 2.23 2.93 -9.53
CA VAL A 76 1.46 1.86 -8.90
C VAL A 76 1.44 2.07 -7.39
N ILE A 77 0.22 2.11 -6.84
CA ILE A 77 0.00 2.17 -5.39
C ILE A 77 -1.01 1.11 -4.95
N ASN A 78 -0.96 0.72 -3.68
CA ASN A 78 -2.10 0.05 -3.03
C ASN A 78 -2.66 0.88 -1.89
N VAL A 79 -3.95 0.64 -1.63
CA VAL A 79 -4.69 1.18 -0.48
C VAL A 79 -5.35 0.02 0.29
N PRO A 80 -5.74 0.23 1.56
CA PRO A 80 -6.44 -0.79 2.34
C PRO A 80 -7.78 -1.20 1.73
N GLY A 81 -8.31 -2.33 2.20
CA GLY A 81 -9.63 -2.82 1.82
C GLY A 81 -10.80 -2.03 2.42
N PRO A 82 -10.76 -1.70 3.73
CA PRO A 82 -11.83 -0.93 4.37
C PRO A 82 -12.02 0.45 3.74
N TYR A 83 -13.27 0.86 3.54
CA TYR A 83 -13.63 2.05 2.78
C TYR A 83 -13.06 3.35 3.38
N ASP A 84 -13.22 3.55 4.69
CA ASP A 84 -12.76 4.79 5.35
C ASP A 84 -11.23 4.91 5.32
N GLU A 85 -10.53 3.79 5.54
CA GLU A 85 -9.09 3.68 5.39
C GLU A 85 -8.61 4.00 3.98
N ALA A 86 -9.22 3.36 2.97
CA ALA A 86 -8.91 3.62 1.57
C ALA A 86 -9.13 5.11 1.21
N CYS A 87 -10.22 5.70 1.69
CA CYS A 87 -10.53 7.11 1.48
C CYS A 87 -9.50 8.05 2.13
N ALA A 88 -9.07 7.75 3.35
CA ALA A 88 -8.06 8.55 4.05
C ALA A 88 -6.70 8.48 3.33
N VAL A 89 -6.29 7.27 2.96
CA VAL A 89 -5.01 6.99 2.28
C VAL A 89 -4.98 7.67 0.91
N ILE A 90 -6.03 7.52 0.09
CA ILE A 90 -6.02 8.10 -1.25
C ILE A 90 -6.04 9.64 -1.22
N LYS A 91 -6.74 10.25 -0.25
CA LYS A 91 -6.69 11.71 -0.05
C LYS A 91 -5.29 12.19 0.31
N ALA A 92 -4.55 11.42 1.11
CA ALA A 92 -3.18 11.74 1.49
C ALA A 92 -2.20 11.58 0.33
N PHE A 93 -2.36 10.51 -0.47
CA PHE A 93 -1.65 10.32 -1.73
C PHE A 93 -1.87 11.52 -2.67
N CYS A 94 -3.13 11.90 -2.95
CA CYS A 94 -3.42 13.01 -3.85
C CYS A 94 -2.79 14.35 -3.42
N ARG A 95 -2.69 14.60 -2.11
CA ARG A 95 -2.02 15.80 -1.58
C ARG A 95 -0.51 15.73 -1.79
N ALA A 96 0.11 14.59 -1.47
CA ALA A 96 1.55 14.39 -1.63
C ALA A 96 1.95 14.46 -3.11
N TYR A 97 1.22 13.76 -3.99
CA TYR A 97 1.44 13.78 -5.44
C TYR A 97 1.36 15.19 -6.04
N LYS A 98 0.44 16.03 -5.55
CA LYS A 98 0.33 17.42 -5.99
C LYS A 98 1.48 18.31 -5.50
N ALA A 99 2.08 17.97 -4.37
CA ALA A 99 3.19 18.74 -3.81
C ALA A 99 4.50 18.41 -4.55
N ASP A 100 4.77 17.11 -4.74
CA ASP A 100 5.88 16.60 -5.55
C ASP A 100 5.47 15.23 -6.12
N LYS A 101 5.41 15.12 -7.44
CA LYS A 101 4.99 13.90 -8.15
C LYS A 101 6.09 12.85 -8.27
N ASP A 102 7.34 13.24 -8.02
CA ASP A 102 8.50 12.36 -8.16
C ASP A 102 8.99 11.84 -6.80
N ASP A 103 8.51 12.43 -5.69
CA ASP A 103 8.78 12.00 -4.31
C ASP A 103 7.91 10.79 -3.89
N LEU A 104 8.26 9.61 -4.40
CA LEU A 104 7.57 8.35 -4.07
C LEU A 104 7.62 8.01 -2.57
N GLU A 105 8.73 8.32 -1.91
CA GLU A 105 8.92 8.08 -0.47
C GLU A 105 7.98 8.97 0.36
N GLY A 106 7.93 10.26 0.05
CA GLY A 106 7.02 11.21 0.70
C GLY A 106 5.55 10.87 0.48
N MET A 107 5.19 10.36 -0.71
CA MET A 107 3.86 9.82 -0.96
C MET A 107 3.55 8.63 -0.05
N ASN A 108 4.43 7.63 0.00
CA ASN A 108 4.24 6.44 0.83
C ASN A 108 4.11 6.80 2.32
N ARG A 109 4.99 7.68 2.81
CA ARG A 109 4.97 8.18 4.19
C ARG A 109 3.68 8.95 4.51
N SER A 110 3.22 9.81 3.60
CA SER A 110 1.95 10.54 3.75
C SER A 110 0.75 9.60 3.81
N MET A 111 0.71 8.61 2.91
CA MET A 111 -0.29 7.55 2.88
C MET A 111 -0.33 6.77 4.20
N MET A 112 0.83 6.31 4.69
CA MET A 112 0.92 5.55 5.94
C MET A 112 0.49 6.39 7.16
N LYS A 113 0.92 7.65 7.24
CA LYS A 113 0.49 8.57 8.30
C LYS A 113 -1.03 8.72 8.33
N ALA A 114 -1.67 8.84 7.17
CA ALA A 114 -3.12 8.95 7.07
C ALA A 114 -3.84 7.65 7.49
N LEU A 115 -3.28 6.49 7.14
CA LEU A 115 -3.80 5.19 7.57
C LEU A 115 -3.74 5.06 9.10
N ILE A 116 -2.59 5.36 9.71
CA ILE A 116 -2.43 5.31 11.17
C ILE A 116 -3.46 6.20 11.86
N GLY A 117 -3.74 7.38 11.29
CA GLY A 117 -4.77 8.28 11.82
C GLY A 117 -6.20 7.69 11.83
N GLN A 118 -6.47 6.63 11.05
CA GLN A 118 -7.76 5.93 11.09
C GLN A 118 -7.89 4.95 12.27
N TYR A 119 -6.78 4.49 12.85
CA TYR A 119 -6.80 3.58 14.00
C TYR A 119 -7.01 4.29 15.35
N GLY A 120 -7.06 5.63 15.37
CA GLY A 120 -7.39 6.43 16.56
C GLY A 120 -6.41 6.25 17.71
N ASN A 121 -6.91 5.99 18.93
CA ASN A 121 -6.11 5.73 20.16
C ASN A 121 -5.44 4.35 20.19
N GLN A 122 -5.63 3.52 19.16
CA GLN A 122 -4.81 2.32 19.01
C GLN A 122 -3.46 2.75 18.47
N GLU A 123 -2.53 3.06 19.37
CA GLU A 123 -1.14 3.32 18.97
C GLU A 123 -0.59 2.06 18.27
N PRO A 124 -0.12 2.18 17.01
CA PRO A 124 0.62 1.10 16.40
C PRO A 124 1.93 0.91 17.16
N ASP A 125 2.25 -0.33 17.52
CA ASP A 125 3.45 -0.61 18.30
C ASP A 125 4.73 -0.47 17.45
N ARG A 126 4.61 -0.63 16.12
CA ARG A 126 5.76 -0.53 15.22
C ARG A 126 5.35 -0.06 13.83
N ILE A 127 6.12 0.89 13.31
CA ILE A 127 6.10 1.31 11.90
C ILE A 127 7.45 0.92 11.32
N ILE A 128 7.42 0.16 10.22
CA ILE A 128 8.64 -0.18 9.47
C ILE A 128 8.56 0.56 8.14
N GLN A 129 9.58 1.35 7.81
CA GLN A 129 9.79 1.94 6.50
C GLN A 129 10.90 1.14 5.82
N GLU A 130 10.60 0.57 4.66
CA GLU A 130 11.56 -0.14 3.83
C GLU A 130 11.98 0.78 2.68
N ASP A 131 13.30 1.01 2.57
CA ASP A 131 13.97 1.74 1.49
C ASP A 131 14.19 0.86 0.25
#